data_AF-A0A955ZAL8-F1
#
_entry.id   AF-A0A955ZAL8-F1
#
_cell.length_a   1.000
_cell.length_b   1.000
_cell.length_c   1.000
_cell.angle_alpha   90.00
_cell.angle_beta   90.00
_cell.angle_gamma   90.00
#
_symmetry.space_group_name_H-M   'P 1'
#
loop_
_entity.id
_entity.type
_entity.pdbx_description
1 polymer ?
#
loop_
_entity_poly.entity_id
_entity_poly.type
_entity_poly.pdbx_seq_one_letter_code
_entity_poly.pdbx_strand_id
1 'polypeptide(L)' 'MSKKSGSNGSHKIGRDARTGHFIPVEEARRRPNTTTVEKIPNPPKKGK' A
#
# COMPACT_ATOMS: atom_id res chain seq x y z
N MET A 1 10.42 15.18 22.96
CA MET A 1 11.14 14.45 21.89
C MET A 1 10.21 13.48 21.17
N SER A 2 9.92 13.72 19.89
CA SER A 2 9.12 12.81 19.05
C SER A 2 9.94 11.56 18.73
N LYS A 3 9.57 10.41 19.30
CA LYS A 3 10.13 9.10 18.91
C LYS A 3 9.59 8.76 17.52
N LYS A 4 10.30 9.17 16.46
CA LYS A 4 10.07 8.69 15.10
C LYS A 4 10.56 7.24 15.03
N SER A 5 9.71 6.32 15.49
CA SER A 5 9.88 4.88 15.32
C SER A 5 10.18 4.60 13.85
N GLY A 6 11.33 4.00 13.58
CA GLY A 6 11.72 3.52 12.26
C GLY A 6 10.77 2.40 11.86
N SER A 7 9.66 2.76 11.22
CA SER A 7 8.72 1.76 10.73
C SER A 7 9.34 1.03 9.54
N ASN A 8 9.65 -0.26 9.75
CA ASN A 8 9.52 -1.28 8.71
C ASN A 8 8.03 -1.33 8.31
N GLY A 9 7.56 -0.24 7.70
CA GLY A 9 6.17 -0.02 7.38
C GLY A 9 5.75 -0.94 6.25
N SER A 10 4.49 -1.30 6.21
CA SER A 10 3.87 -1.83 5.00
C SER A 10 2.81 -0.82 4.59
N HIS A 11 2.73 -0.49 3.31
CA HIS A 11 1.69 0.39 2.80
C HIS A 11 0.69 -0.42 1.97
N LYS A 12 -0.58 -0.03 2.09
CA LYS A 12 -1.66 -0.63 1.29
C LYS A 12 -1.78 0.16 -0.01
N ILE A 13 -1.99 -0.54 -1.11
CA ILE A 13 -2.26 0.05 -2.43
C ILE A 13 -3.47 -0.66 -3.06
N GLY A 14 -4.28 0.09 -3.79
CA GLY A 14 -5.30 -0.50 -4.63
C GLY A 14 -4.70 -0.91 -5.97
N ARG A 15 -5.16 -2.03 -6.53
CA ARG A 15 -4.80 -2.49 -7.87
C ARG A 15 -6.07 -2.85 -8.62
N ASP A 16 -6.29 -2.24 -9.77
CA ASP A 16 -7.42 -2.58 -10.63
C ASP A 16 -7.18 -3.97 -11.24
N ALA A 17 -8.13 -4.89 -11.04
CA ALA A 17 -8.03 -6.26 -11.53
C ALA A 17 -8.22 -6.36 -13.05
N ARG A 18 -8.85 -5.38 -13.68
CA ARG A 18 -9.12 -5.35 -15.13
C ARG A 18 -7.93 -4.84 -15.92
N THR A 19 -7.27 -3.80 -15.41
CA THR A 19 -6.22 -3.07 -16.13
C THR A 19 -4.83 -3.26 -15.53
N GLY A 20 -4.75 -3.73 -14.27
CA GLY A 20 -3.50 -3.86 -13.53
C GLY A 20 -2.96 -2.54 -12.99
N HIS A 21 -3.64 -1.41 -13.23
CA HIS A 21 -3.20 -0.10 -12.76
C HIS A 21 -3.30 0.04 -11.24
N PHE A 22 -2.36 0.79 -10.67
CA PHE A 22 -2.43 1.15 -9.27
C PHE A 22 -3.40 2.31 -9.06
N ILE A 23 -4.29 2.13 -8.09
CA ILE A 23 -5.30 3.10 -7.71
C ILE A 23 -5.20 3.36 -6.20
N PRO A 24 -5.73 4.50 -5.72
CA PRO A 24 -5.85 4.75 -4.29
C PRO A 24 -6.65 3.65 -3.59
N VAL A 25 -6.28 3.33 -2.34
CA VAL A 25 -6.98 2.31 -1.53
C VAL A 25 -8.45 2.68 -1.32
N GLU A 26 -8.78 3.97 -1.23
CA GLU A 26 -10.16 4.42 -1.10
C GLU A 26 -10.99 4.09 -2.34
N GLU A 27 -10.43 4.28 -3.54
CA GLU A 27 -11.11 3.94 -4.79
C GLU A 27 -11.27 2.42 -4.90
N ALA A 28 -10.25 1.66 -4.48
CA ALA A 28 -10.35 0.21 -4.45
C ALA A 28 -11.44 -0.29 -3.49
N ARG A 29 -11.58 0.34 -2.31
CA ARG A 29 -12.65 0.03 -1.36
C ARG A 29 -14.04 0.39 -1.88
N ARG A 30 -14.16 1.43 -2.72
CA ARG A 30 -15.42 1.80 -3.37
C ARG A 30 -15.81 0.83 -4.50
N ARG A 31 -14.84 0.15 -5.12
CA ARG A 31 -15.05 -0.78 -6.24
C ARG A 31 -14.47 -2.18 -5.97
N PRO A 32 -14.90 -2.88 -4.91
CA PRO A 32 -14.29 -4.15 -4.50
C PRO A 32 -14.46 -5.27 -5.52
N ASN A 33 -15.46 -5.17 -6.40
CA ASN A 33 -15.72 -6.17 -7.44
C ASN A 33 -14.69 -6.15 -8.59
N THR A 34 -14.02 -5.02 -8.80
CA THR A 34 -13.10 -4.84 -9.94
C THR A 34 -11.70 -4.45 -9.51
N THR A 35 -11.43 -4.37 -8.20
CA THR A 35 -10.17 -3.88 -7.67
C THR A 35 -9.79 -4.66 -6.42
N THR A 36 -8.48 -4.74 -6.17
CA THR A 36 -7.89 -5.50 -5.08
C THR A 36 -7.06 -4.56 -4.21
N VAL A 37 -7.08 -4.75 -2.89
CA VAL A 37 -6.18 -4.02 -1.98
C VAL A 37 -5.01 -4.93 -1.62
N GLU A 38 -3.81 -4.57 -2.06
CA GLU A 38 -2.58 -5.30 -1.78
C GLU A 38 -1.77 -4.59 -0.69
N LYS A 39 -1.07 -5.37 0.13
CA LYS A 39 -0.18 -4.88 1.18
C LYS A 39 1.26 -5.04 0.72
N ILE A 40 1.92 -3.94 0.40
CA ILE A 40 3.32 -3.94 -0.03
C ILE A 40 4.20 -3.68 1.20
N PRO A 41 5.11 -4.60 1.55
CA PRO A 41 6.10 -4.33 2.58
C PRO A 41 7.10 -3.29 2.07
N ASN A 42 7.42 -2.30 2.90
CA ASN A 42 8.49 -1.37 2.54
C ASN A 42 9.83 -2.12 2.59
N PRO A 43 10.76 -1.79 1.69
CA PRO A 43 12.10 -2.34 1.79
C PRO A 43 12.69 -2.00 3.16
N PRO A 44 13.44 -2.94 3.78
CA PRO A 44 14.13 -2.65 5.02
C PRO A 44 15.04 -1.44 4.77
N LYS A 45 14.99 -0.46 5.66
CA LYS A 45 15.93 0.67 5.59
C LYS A 45 17.34 0.09 5.74
N LYS A 46 18.12 0.09 4.65
CA LYS A 46 19.53 -0.26 4.68
C LYS A 46 20.20 0.67 5.69
N GLY A 47 20.62 0.12 6.82
CA GLY A 47 21.31 0.85 7.88
C GLY A 47 22.52 1.56 7.28
N LYS A 48 22.69 2.83 7.63
CA LYS A 48 23.98 3.51 7.47
C LYS A 48 24.93 3.04 8.55
#